data_AF-A0A4Q4YI49-F1
#
_entry.id   AF-A0A4Q4YI49-F1
#
_cell.length_a   1.000
_cell.length_b   1.000
_cell.length_c   1.000
_cell.angle_alpha   90.00
_cell.angle_beta   90.00
_cell.angle_gamma   90.00
#
_symmetry.space_group_name_H-M   'P 1'
#
loop_
_entity.id
_entity.type
_entity.pdbx_description
1 polymer ?
#
loop_
_entity_poly.entity_id
_entity_poly.type
_entity_poly.pdbx_seq_one_letter_code
_entity_poly.pdbx_strand_id
1 'polypeptide(L)'
;MGNRLSSLKRRFKPLEGDQLVTQLTPKQLAAHLQPLYTELLSNIGYTSAPSLSDEKASELLAVMHKKAVEYGVPLDSPLSAKGFRLGYSEGAFAYPEHPVEVQAYIGLFTWIVVIIDDITNDIKEDVNQFQQRFFSGEPQTLPVLHAMGELLREAYDHWDPVLANILVTSGLNFVTSNLLETREAFKMMPVTKAGTSFPYYYRDLAGITEAYAIFGYPAAVYPEIHNFLEAIPDMALFINIFNDVVS
;
A
#
# COMPACT_ATOMS: atom_id res chain seq x y z
N MET A 1 18.58 -20.37 -14.58
CA MET A 1 17.79 -20.09 -13.36
C MET A 1 17.67 -21.27 -12.36
N GLY A 2 18.09 -22.51 -12.68
CA GLY A 2 17.88 -23.68 -11.79
C GLY A 2 18.81 -23.85 -10.57
N ASN A 3 19.90 -23.07 -10.43
CA ASN A 3 20.91 -23.29 -9.37
C ASN A 3 20.82 -22.34 -8.16
N ARG A 4 20.02 -21.26 -8.19
CA ARG A 4 19.86 -20.33 -7.04
C ARG A 4 18.68 -20.68 -6.12
N LEU A 5 17.65 -21.37 -6.63
CA LEU A 5 16.52 -21.83 -5.83
C LEU A 5 16.90 -23.04 -4.94
N SER A 6 17.83 -23.88 -5.38
CA SER A 6 18.35 -25.02 -4.61
C SER A 6 19.26 -24.60 -3.46
N SER A 7 19.92 -23.44 -3.55
CA SER A 7 20.71 -22.87 -2.43
C SER A 7 19.84 -22.25 -1.33
N LEU A 8 18.65 -21.71 -1.67
CA LEU A 8 17.70 -21.18 -0.67
C LEU A 8 17.09 -22.30 0.19
N LYS A 9 16.73 -23.44 -0.42
CA LYS A 9 16.26 -24.63 0.33
C LYS A 9 17.31 -25.21 1.28
N ARG A 10 18.60 -24.96 1.05
CA ARG A 10 19.72 -25.41 1.92
C ARG A 10 20.05 -24.44 3.05
N ARG A 11 19.52 -23.20 3.05
CA ARG A 11 19.85 -22.18 4.06
C ARG A 11 18.82 -22.03 5.18
N PHE A 12 17.62 -22.58 5.02
CA PHE A 12 16.76 -22.87 6.16
C PHE A 12 17.33 -24.07 6.92
N LYS A 13 18.36 -23.85 7.74
CA LYS A 13 18.61 -24.76 8.84
C LYS A 13 17.40 -24.66 9.77
N PRO A 14 16.71 -25.77 10.09
CA PRO A 14 15.79 -25.76 11.21
C PRO A 14 16.52 -25.24 12.45
N LEU A 15 15.80 -24.55 13.34
CA LEU A 15 16.33 -24.13 14.64
C LEU A 15 17.04 -25.32 15.29
N GLU A 16 18.22 -25.11 15.87
CA GLU A 16 18.89 -26.17 16.64
C GLU A 16 18.06 -26.43 17.91
N GLY A 17 17.38 -27.57 17.94
CA GLY A 17 16.39 -27.94 18.96
C GLY A 17 14.95 -27.83 18.43
N ASP A 18 14.06 -28.71 18.88
CA ASP A 18 12.63 -28.84 18.48
C ASP A 18 11.74 -27.59 18.73
N GLN A 19 12.33 -26.42 18.92
CA GLN A 19 11.59 -25.19 19.15
C GLN A 19 11.00 -24.68 17.84
N LEU A 20 9.67 -24.62 17.76
CA LEU A 20 8.96 -24.00 16.65
C LEU A 20 9.23 -22.49 16.64
N VAL A 21 9.27 -21.87 15.46
CA VAL A 21 9.43 -20.40 15.30
C VAL A 21 8.40 -19.63 16.14
N THR A 22 7.20 -20.20 16.32
CA THR A 22 6.10 -19.65 17.13
C THR A 22 6.39 -19.60 18.63
N GLN A 23 7.47 -20.21 19.10
CA GLN A 23 7.89 -20.26 20.51
C GLN A 23 9.10 -19.38 20.80
N LEU A 24 9.64 -18.68 19.80
CA LEU A 24 10.78 -17.78 19.98
C LEU A 24 10.34 -16.50 20.70
N THR A 25 11.19 -16.03 21.63
CA THR A 25 11.08 -14.67 22.14
C THR A 25 11.34 -13.65 21.02
N PRO A 26 10.86 -12.39 21.12
CA PRO A 26 11.13 -11.37 20.10
C PRO A 26 12.62 -11.20 19.76
N LYS A 27 13.50 -11.32 20.76
CA LYS A 27 14.95 -11.24 20.56
C LYS A 27 15.50 -12.43 19.77
N GLN A 28 15.02 -13.63 20.05
CA GLN A 28 15.41 -14.84 19.32
C GLN A 28 14.87 -14.82 17.89
N LEU A 29 13.63 -14.36 17.70
CA LEU A 29 13.05 -14.18 16.38
C LEU A 29 13.83 -13.16 15.55
N ALA A 30 14.17 -12.01 16.14
CA ALA A 30 15.00 -10.99 15.47
C ALA A 30 16.36 -11.56 15.06
N ALA A 31 17.05 -12.31 15.94
CA ALA A 31 18.33 -12.95 15.62
C ALA A 31 18.18 -14.00 14.50
N HIS A 32 17.05 -14.71 14.45
CA HIS A 32 16.75 -15.69 13.40
C HIS A 32 16.47 -15.03 12.04
N LEU A 33 15.74 -13.91 12.03
CA LEU A 33 15.36 -13.18 10.81
C LEU A 33 16.47 -12.26 10.28
N GLN A 34 17.35 -11.75 11.14
CA GLN A 34 18.43 -10.82 10.77
C GLN A 34 19.24 -11.26 9.54
N PRO A 35 19.76 -12.50 9.42
CA PRO A 35 20.52 -12.91 8.24
C PRO A 35 19.65 -12.92 6.97
N LEU A 36 18.36 -13.25 7.07
CA LEU A 36 17.44 -13.27 5.94
C LEU A 36 17.19 -11.85 5.42
N TYR A 37 16.92 -10.90 6.32
CA TYR A 37 16.75 -9.50 5.93
C TYR A 37 18.04 -8.88 5.41
N THR A 38 19.19 -9.21 6.00
CA THR A 38 20.50 -8.73 5.52
C THR A 38 20.77 -9.23 4.10
N GLU A 39 20.49 -10.50 3.83
CA GLU A 39 20.61 -11.07 2.48
C GLU A 39 19.61 -10.44 1.51
N LEU A 40 18.35 -10.25 1.92
CA LEU A 40 17.32 -9.60 1.10
C LEU A 40 17.74 -8.17 0.71
N LEU A 41 18.10 -7.34 1.69
CA LEU A 41 18.54 -5.96 1.46
C LEU A 41 19.77 -5.89 0.57
N SER A 42 20.75 -6.78 0.77
CA SER A 42 21.92 -6.87 -0.10
C SER A 42 21.56 -7.29 -1.53
N ASN A 43 20.61 -8.22 -1.70
CA ASN A 43 20.21 -8.72 -3.01
C ASN A 43 19.43 -7.69 -3.83
N ILE A 44 18.67 -6.81 -3.18
CA ILE A 44 17.97 -5.69 -3.84
C ILE A 44 18.87 -4.45 -4.00
N GLY A 45 20.15 -4.54 -3.61
CA GLY A 45 21.10 -3.44 -3.73
C GLY A 45 20.83 -2.28 -2.78
N TYR A 46 20.11 -2.51 -1.68
CA TYR A 46 19.81 -1.48 -0.69
C TYR A 46 21.09 -1.04 0.03
N THR A 47 21.36 0.26 0.03
CA THR A 47 22.54 0.87 0.66
C THR A 47 22.16 1.67 1.90
N SER A 48 21.30 2.66 1.73
CA SER A 48 20.80 3.53 2.79
C SER A 48 19.42 4.06 2.43
N ALA A 49 18.67 4.51 3.44
CA ALA A 49 17.43 5.23 3.20
C ALA A 49 17.72 6.53 2.41
N PRO A 50 16.85 6.91 1.46
CA PRO A 50 16.93 8.20 0.80
C PRO A 50 16.84 9.35 1.81
N SER A 51 17.50 10.47 1.51
CA SER A 51 17.42 11.70 2.29
C SER A 51 16.65 12.76 1.52
N LEU A 52 15.76 13.49 2.20
CA LEU A 52 15.07 14.64 1.65
C LEU A 52 15.69 15.92 2.23
N SER A 53 15.87 16.96 1.41
CA SER A 53 16.30 18.28 1.90
C SER A 53 15.25 18.89 2.83
N ASP A 54 15.66 19.69 3.81
CA ASP A 54 14.74 20.37 4.74
C ASP A 54 13.69 21.23 4.03
N GLU A 55 14.05 21.88 2.91
CA GLU A 55 13.11 22.67 2.10
C GLU A 55 12.02 21.79 1.50
N LYS A 56 12.39 20.75 0.73
CA LYS A 56 11.46 19.80 0.13
C LYS A 56 10.60 19.06 1.17
N ALA A 57 11.17 18.71 2.32
CA ALA A 57 10.44 18.12 3.44
C ALA A 57 9.37 19.07 4.00
N SER A 58 9.72 20.34 4.19
CA SER A 58 8.79 21.37 4.68
C SER A 58 7.67 21.66 3.68
N GLU A 59 8.01 21.71 2.39
CA GLU A 59 7.06 21.92 1.30
C GLU A 59 6.06 20.76 1.19
N LEU A 60 6.55 19.52 1.14
CA LEU A 60 5.71 18.32 1.11
C LEU A 60 4.73 18.29 2.30
N LEU A 61 5.25 18.54 3.50
CA LEU A 61 4.44 18.56 4.72
C LEU A 61 3.37 19.66 4.66
N ALA A 62 3.70 20.85 4.14
CA ALA A 62 2.77 21.95 3.98
C ALA A 62 1.63 21.63 2.99
N VAL A 63 1.96 21.02 1.84
CA VAL A 63 0.96 20.60 0.85
C VAL A 63 0.03 19.55 1.44
N MET A 64 0.59 18.50 2.07
CA MET A 64 -0.21 17.44 2.68
C MET A 64 -1.13 17.98 3.78
N HIS A 65 -0.64 18.88 4.65
CA HIS A 65 -1.48 19.50 5.67
C HIS A 65 -2.59 20.37 5.08
N LYS A 66 -2.29 21.15 4.05
CA LYS A 66 -3.29 21.97 3.37
C LYS A 66 -4.42 21.10 2.82
N LYS A 67 -4.10 20.04 2.07
CA LYS A 67 -5.10 19.12 1.53
C LYS A 67 -5.86 18.35 2.61
N ALA A 68 -5.20 17.94 3.70
CA ALA A 68 -5.86 17.32 4.84
C ALA A 68 -6.97 18.22 5.44
N VAL A 69 -6.69 19.53 5.54
CA VAL A 69 -7.67 20.52 6.00
C VAL A 69 -8.81 20.69 4.98
N GLU A 70 -8.49 20.77 3.68
CA GLU A 70 -9.48 20.89 2.61
C GLU A 70 -10.43 19.68 2.56
N TYR A 71 -9.91 18.47 2.75
CA TYR A 71 -10.72 17.25 2.85
C TYR A 71 -11.57 17.20 4.14
N GLY A 72 -11.23 17.98 5.16
CA GLY A 72 -11.89 17.95 6.46
C GLY A 72 -11.61 16.68 7.26
N VAL A 73 -10.52 15.96 6.98
CA VAL A 73 -10.14 14.74 7.70
C VAL A 73 -9.31 15.12 8.94
N PRO A 74 -9.76 14.81 10.17
CA PRO A 74 -9.06 15.21 11.38
C PRO A 74 -7.70 14.53 11.52
N LEU A 75 -6.68 15.28 11.95
CA LEU A 75 -5.31 14.80 12.24
C LEU A 75 -5.06 14.54 13.74
N ASP A 76 -6.04 14.80 14.58
CA ASP A 76 -5.95 14.77 16.05
C ASP A 76 -6.12 13.38 16.64
N SER A 77 -6.69 12.43 15.89
CA SER A 77 -6.77 11.04 16.33
C SER A 77 -5.41 10.33 16.23
N PRO A 78 -5.06 9.43 17.17
CA PRO A 78 -3.82 8.66 17.09
C PRO A 78 -3.68 7.86 15.79
N LEU A 79 -4.79 7.30 15.30
CA LEU A 79 -4.87 6.58 14.03
C LEU A 79 -4.49 7.50 12.87
N SER A 80 -5.19 8.62 12.73
CA SER A 80 -4.96 9.56 11.64
C SER A 80 -3.54 10.14 11.68
N ALA A 81 -3.06 10.54 12.85
CA ALA A 81 -1.69 11.05 13.00
C ALA A 81 -0.63 10.01 12.63
N LYS A 82 -0.84 8.72 12.97
CA LYS A 82 0.05 7.63 12.57
C LYS A 82 0.00 7.41 11.06
N GLY A 83 -1.20 7.33 10.48
CA GLY A 83 -1.40 7.17 9.04
C GLY A 83 -0.80 8.32 8.24
N PHE A 84 -0.93 9.57 8.71
CA PHE A 84 -0.38 10.74 8.04
C PHE A 84 1.16 10.71 8.03
N ARG A 85 1.79 10.30 9.14
CA ARG A 85 3.26 10.10 9.19
C ARG A 85 3.73 8.98 8.27
N LEU A 86 2.97 7.89 8.18
CA LEU A 86 3.25 6.79 7.27
C LEU A 86 3.14 7.27 5.81
N GLY A 87 2.05 7.95 5.46
CA GLY A 87 1.86 8.54 4.14
C GLY A 87 2.96 9.54 3.78
N TYR A 88 3.34 10.43 4.70
CA TYR A 88 4.47 11.33 4.50
C TYR A 88 5.75 10.55 4.18
N SER A 89 6.04 9.50 4.95
CA SER A 89 7.24 8.67 4.75
C SER A 89 7.21 7.95 3.41
N GLU A 90 6.04 7.47 2.99
CA GLU A 90 5.83 6.82 1.70
C GLU A 90 6.14 7.78 0.54
N GLY A 91 5.47 8.95 0.51
CA GLY A 91 5.72 9.96 -0.53
C GLY A 91 7.16 10.47 -0.55
N ALA A 92 7.76 10.69 0.63
CA ALA A 92 9.10 11.24 0.77
C ALA A 92 10.22 10.25 0.42
N PHE A 93 10.11 9.00 0.88
CA PHE A 93 11.24 8.05 0.85
C PHE A 93 11.09 6.94 -0.17
N ALA A 94 9.88 6.52 -0.53
CA ALA A 94 9.70 5.56 -1.61
C ALA A 94 9.83 6.24 -2.99
N TYR A 95 9.55 7.56 -3.07
CA TYR A 95 9.54 8.30 -4.33
C TYR A 95 10.34 9.63 -4.24
N PRO A 96 11.63 9.61 -3.84
CA PRO A 96 12.38 10.82 -3.49
C PRO A 96 12.57 11.80 -4.65
N GLU A 97 12.56 11.31 -5.90
CA GLU A 97 12.80 12.12 -7.11
C GLU A 97 11.52 12.69 -7.73
N HIS A 98 10.35 12.36 -7.19
CA HIS A 98 9.09 12.84 -7.74
C HIS A 98 8.85 14.33 -7.46
N PRO A 99 8.06 15.02 -8.30
CA PRO A 99 7.54 16.34 -7.98
C PRO A 99 6.80 16.32 -6.64
N VAL A 100 6.92 17.41 -5.86
CA VAL A 100 6.34 17.49 -4.51
C VAL A 100 4.84 17.20 -4.51
N GLU A 101 4.11 17.64 -5.53
CA GLU A 101 2.67 17.41 -5.60
C GLU A 101 2.31 15.94 -5.84
N VAL A 102 3.13 15.21 -6.58
CA VAL A 102 2.98 13.76 -6.75
C VAL A 102 3.33 13.04 -5.44
N GLN A 103 4.39 13.47 -4.75
CA GLN A 103 4.72 12.91 -3.43
C GLN A 103 3.60 13.15 -2.41
N ALA A 104 3.01 14.36 -2.42
CA ALA A 104 1.89 14.72 -1.55
C ALA A 104 0.65 13.89 -1.89
N TYR A 105 0.35 13.70 -3.18
CA TYR A 105 -0.72 12.79 -3.62
C TYR A 105 -0.53 11.39 -3.03
N ILE A 106 0.65 10.80 -3.22
CA ILE A 106 0.96 9.43 -2.77
C ILE A 106 0.83 9.33 -1.25
N GLY A 107 1.33 10.34 -0.52
CA GLY A 107 1.26 10.38 0.92
C GLY A 107 -0.17 10.52 1.44
N LEU A 108 -0.98 11.37 0.81
CA LEU A 108 -2.40 11.53 1.16
C LEU A 108 -3.19 10.27 0.82
N PHE A 109 -2.96 9.66 -0.34
CA PHE A 109 -3.56 8.39 -0.72
C PHE A 109 -3.29 7.30 0.32
N THR A 110 -2.02 7.13 0.68
CA THR A 110 -1.61 6.15 1.70
C THR A 110 -2.23 6.45 3.06
N TRP A 111 -2.29 7.71 3.47
CA TRP A 111 -2.92 8.11 4.72
C TRP A 111 -4.42 7.78 4.76
N ILE A 112 -5.16 8.10 3.70
CA ILE A 112 -6.59 7.84 3.60
C ILE A 112 -6.89 6.34 3.55
N VAL A 113 -6.12 5.58 2.78
CA VAL A 113 -6.21 4.10 2.72
C VAL A 113 -6.03 3.48 4.10
N VAL A 114 -5.00 3.91 4.85
CA VAL A 114 -4.74 3.40 6.22
C VAL A 114 -5.89 3.69 7.17
N ILE A 115 -6.49 4.89 7.08
CA ILE A 115 -7.67 5.20 7.91
C ILE A 115 -8.82 4.27 7.54
N ILE A 116 -9.14 4.14 6.26
CA ILE A 116 -10.24 3.31 5.76
C ILE A 116 -10.06 1.86 6.24
N ASP A 117 -8.85 1.31 6.15
CA ASP A 117 -8.52 -0.05 6.58
C ASP A 117 -8.94 -0.32 8.03
N ASP A 118 -8.59 0.60 8.93
CA ASP A 118 -8.83 0.45 10.36
C ASP A 118 -10.28 0.76 10.79
N ILE A 119 -11.00 1.63 10.06
CA ILE A 119 -12.34 2.09 10.50
C ILE A 119 -13.52 1.48 9.74
N THR A 120 -13.30 0.72 8.66
CA THR A 120 -14.39 0.29 7.77
C THR A 120 -15.50 -0.47 8.51
N ASN A 121 -15.18 -1.25 9.54
CA ASN A 121 -16.18 -1.94 10.36
C ASN A 121 -17.18 -0.99 11.06
N ASP A 122 -16.73 0.21 11.42
CA ASP A 122 -17.52 1.24 12.11
C ASP A 122 -18.34 2.11 11.14
N ILE A 123 -17.93 2.19 9.88
CA ILE A 123 -18.55 3.03 8.84
C ILE A 123 -19.08 2.24 7.64
N LYS A 124 -19.39 0.96 7.84
CA LYS A 124 -19.74 0.00 6.77
C LYS A 124 -20.93 0.43 5.92
N GLU A 125 -21.94 1.11 6.48
CA GLU A 125 -23.09 1.61 5.71
C GLU A 125 -22.68 2.70 4.70
N ASP A 126 -21.76 3.59 5.08
CA ASP A 126 -21.21 4.63 4.21
C ASP A 126 -20.29 4.02 3.15
N VAL A 127 -19.41 3.10 3.55
CA VAL A 127 -18.51 2.37 2.64
C VAL A 127 -19.31 1.56 1.61
N ASN A 128 -20.42 0.94 2.01
CA ASN A 128 -21.31 0.20 1.11
C ASN A 128 -21.91 1.07 -0.01
N GLN A 129 -22.04 2.38 0.22
CA GLN A 129 -22.54 3.33 -0.78
C GLN A 129 -21.43 4.05 -1.55
N PHE A 130 -20.16 3.90 -1.14
CA PHE A 130 -19.05 4.69 -1.66
C PHE A 130 -18.98 4.67 -3.19
N GLN A 131 -18.91 3.49 -3.80
CA GLN A 131 -18.77 3.39 -5.26
C GLN A 131 -20.01 3.88 -6.01
N GLN A 132 -21.21 3.62 -5.50
CA GLN A 132 -22.44 4.09 -6.13
C GLN A 132 -22.47 5.62 -6.19
N ARG A 133 -22.16 6.27 -5.06
CA ARG A 133 -22.05 7.74 -4.97
C ARG A 133 -20.91 8.29 -5.83
N PHE A 134 -19.76 7.61 -5.83
CA PHE A 134 -18.60 7.98 -6.63
C PHE A 134 -18.95 8.07 -8.13
N PHE A 135 -19.62 7.04 -8.66
CA PHE A 135 -20.02 7.00 -10.07
C PHE A 135 -21.24 7.87 -10.41
N SER A 136 -22.17 8.08 -9.48
CA SER A 136 -23.30 8.99 -9.70
C SER A 136 -22.94 10.48 -9.51
N GLY A 137 -21.72 10.77 -9.04
CA GLY A 137 -21.30 12.13 -8.72
C GLY A 137 -21.97 12.69 -7.46
N GLU A 138 -22.58 11.82 -6.65
CA GLU A 138 -23.17 12.23 -5.37
C GLU A 138 -22.08 12.48 -4.32
N PRO A 139 -22.31 13.44 -3.40
CA PRO A 139 -21.40 13.65 -2.28
C PRO A 139 -21.24 12.39 -1.43
N GLN A 140 -20.00 12.14 -1.01
CA GLN A 140 -19.72 11.16 0.04
C GLN A 140 -20.15 11.73 1.40
N THR A 141 -20.61 10.86 2.29
CA THR A 141 -21.17 11.23 3.60
C THR A 141 -20.10 11.56 4.64
N LEU A 142 -18.91 10.95 4.51
CA LEU A 142 -17.80 11.11 5.45
C LEU A 142 -16.59 11.80 4.79
N PRO A 143 -15.89 12.69 5.51
CA PRO A 143 -14.68 13.38 5.00
C PRO A 143 -13.62 12.44 4.42
N VAL A 144 -13.37 11.30 5.07
CA VAL A 144 -12.36 10.32 4.62
C VAL A 144 -12.75 9.66 3.29
N LEU A 145 -14.04 9.38 3.09
CA LEU A 145 -14.55 8.82 1.83
C LEU A 145 -14.58 9.90 0.75
N HIS A 146 -14.90 11.14 1.10
CA HIS A 146 -14.76 12.27 0.18
C HIS A 146 -13.32 12.42 -0.30
N ALA A 147 -12.35 12.43 0.63
CA ALA A 147 -10.93 12.48 0.32
C ALA A 147 -10.49 11.36 -0.62
N MET A 148 -10.91 10.11 -0.34
CA MET A 148 -10.65 8.98 -1.23
C MET A 148 -11.19 9.23 -2.64
N GLY A 149 -12.44 9.69 -2.76
CA GLY A 149 -13.03 10.04 -4.05
C GLY A 149 -12.26 11.15 -4.79
N GLU A 150 -11.82 12.20 -4.11
CA GLU A 150 -11.03 13.27 -4.71
C GLU A 150 -9.68 12.76 -5.21
N LEU A 151 -8.97 11.97 -4.41
CA LEU A 151 -7.69 11.37 -4.80
C LEU A 151 -7.83 10.42 -6.00
N LEU A 152 -8.90 9.63 -6.06
CA LEU A 152 -9.18 8.80 -7.23
C LEU A 152 -9.38 9.63 -8.51
N ARG A 153 -10.01 10.80 -8.42
CA ARG A 153 -10.20 11.68 -9.59
C ARG A 153 -8.92 12.44 -9.96
N GLU A 154 -8.15 12.85 -8.96
CA GLU A 154 -6.87 13.54 -9.15
C GLU A 154 -5.79 12.65 -9.78
N ALA A 155 -5.96 11.32 -9.80
CA ALA A 155 -5.02 10.40 -10.47
C ALA A 155 -4.75 10.77 -11.94
N TYR A 156 -5.75 11.28 -12.66
CA TYR A 156 -5.62 11.67 -14.06
C TYR A 156 -4.78 12.94 -14.27
N ASP A 157 -4.50 13.69 -13.21
CA ASP A 157 -3.63 14.87 -13.28
C ASP A 157 -2.14 14.50 -13.25
N HIS A 158 -1.82 13.32 -12.72
CA HIS A 158 -0.44 12.91 -12.41
C HIS A 158 0.06 11.71 -13.24
N TRP A 159 -0.84 10.87 -13.77
CA TRP A 159 -0.50 9.67 -14.53
C TRP A 159 -1.16 9.62 -15.90
N ASP A 160 -0.56 8.85 -16.82
CA ASP A 160 -1.17 8.50 -18.10
C ASP A 160 -2.59 7.94 -17.89
N PRO A 161 -3.58 8.25 -18.75
CA PRO A 161 -4.95 7.80 -18.56
C PRO A 161 -5.12 6.28 -18.39
N VAL A 162 -4.28 5.46 -19.02
CA VAL A 162 -4.32 3.99 -18.84
C VAL A 162 -3.87 3.61 -17.43
N LEU A 163 -2.79 4.22 -16.94
CA LEU A 163 -2.28 3.97 -15.59
C LEU A 163 -3.24 4.53 -14.53
N ALA A 164 -3.81 5.72 -14.76
CA ALA A 164 -4.81 6.32 -13.90
C ALA A 164 -6.07 5.43 -13.79
N ASN A 165 -6.53 4.83 -14.90
CA ASN A 165 -7.63 3.85 -14.86
C ASN A 165 -7.30 2.67 -13.93
N ILE A 166 -6.10 2.09 -14.06
CA ILE A 166 -5.67 0.95 -13.22
C ILE A 166 -5.64 1.37 -11.75
N LEU A 167 -4.96 2.47 -11.42
CA LEU A 167 -4.89 3.04 -10.07
C LEU A 167 -6.29 3.25 -9.47
N VAL A 168 -7.21 3.85 -10.25
CA VAL A 168 -8.58 4.07 -9.80
C VAL A 168 -9.28 2.75 -9.49
N THR A 169 -9.16 1.76 -10.37
CA THR A 169 -9.75 0.44 -10.11
C THR A 169 -9.12 -0.25 -8.91
N SER A 170 -7.80 -0.13 -8.67
CA SER A 170 -7.14 -0.68 -7.48
C SER A 170 -7.67 -0.04 -6.20
N GLY A 171 -7.88 1.29 -6.18
CA GLY A 171 -8.45 1.97 -5.01
C GLY A 171 -9.92 1.60 -4.75
N LEU A 172 -10.72 1.45 -5.80
CA LEU A 172 -12.11 0.95 -5.69
C LEU A 172 -12.16 -0.50 -5.18
N ASN A 173 -11.28 -1.36 -5.69
CA ASN A 173 -11.12 -2.73 -5.24
C ASN A 173 -10.76 -2.82 -3.75
N PHE A 174 -9.89 -1.94 -3.27
CA PHE A 174 -9.54 -1.87 -1.85
C PHE A 174 -10.69 -1.47 -0.94
N VAL A 175 -11.50 -0.49 -1.34
CA VAL A 175 -12.71 -0.16 -0.58
C VAL A 175 -13.68 -1.34 -0.57
N THR A 176 -13.77 -2.07 -1.68
CA THR A 176 -14.58 -3.29 -1.80
C THR A 176 -14.06 -4.42 -0.93
N SER A 177 -12.74 -4.65 -0.86
CA SER A 177 -12.15 -5.68 -0.01
C SER A 177 -12.42 -5.37 1.47
N ASN A 178 -12.17 -4.14 1.89
CA ASN A 178 -12.47 -3.66 3.24
C ASN A 178 -13.93 -3.90 3.64
N LEU A 179 -14.88 -3.59 2.74
CA LEU A 179 -16.29 -3.88 2.98
C LEU A 179 -16.56 -5.39 3.11
N LEU A 180 -15.89 -6.22 2.30
CA LEU A 180 -16.02 -7.67 2.36
C LEU A 180 -15.53 -8.23 3.71
N GLU A 181 -14.44 -7.69 4.27
CA GLU A 181 -13.92 -8.08 5.60
C GLU A 181 -14.91 -7.84 6.73
N THR A 182 -15.81 -6.87 6.59
CA THR A 182 -16.84 -6.60 7.60
C THR A 182 -17.99 -7.63 7.58
N ARG A 183 -18.14 -8.42 6.51
CA ARG A 183 -19.26 -9.35 6.35
C ARG A 183 -19.07 -10.56 7.25
N GLU A 184 -20.02 -10.80 8.16
CA GLU A 184 -19.99 -11.97 9.06
C GLU A 184 -19.88 -13.30 8.30
N ALA A 185 -20.55 -13.44 7.16
CA ALA A 185 -20.44 -14.63 6.33
C ALA A 185 -19.01 -14.85 5.75
N PHE A 186 -18.28 -13.77 5.52
CA PHE A 186 -16.88 -13.83 5.06
C PHE A 186 -15.94 -14.20 6.20
N LYS A 187 -16.09 -13.55 7.37
CA LYS A 187 -15.32 -13.87 8.59
C LYS A 187 -15.51 -15.33 9.05
N MET A 188 -16.71 -15.86 8.86
CA MET A 188 -17.08 -17.24 9.24
C MET A 188 -16.99 -18.23 8.07
N MET A 189 -16.43 -17.81 6.93
CA MET A 189 -16.34 -18.66 5.75
C MET A 189 -15.47 -19.90 6.05
N PRO A 190 -15.99 -21.13 5.86
CA PRO A 190 -15.19 -22.32 6.09
C PRO A 190 -14.07 -22.40 5.07
N VAL A 191 -12.84 -22.62 5.54
CA VAL A 191 -11.70 -22.85 4.66
C VAL A 191 -11.89 -24.17 3.92
N THR A 192 -12.21 -24.08 2.63
CA THR A 192 -12.25 -25.23 1.74
C THR A 192 -10.93 -25.32 0.97
N LYS A 193 -10.49 -26.53 0.62
CA LYS A 193 -9.34 -26.73 -0.28
C LYS A 193 -9.70 -26.56 -1.76
N ALA A 194 -10.92 -26.12 -2.06
CA ALA A 194 -11.40 -25.95 -3.44
C ALA A 194 -10.90 -24.64 -4.08
N GLY A 195 -10.67 -23.60 -3.28
CA GLY A 195 -10.25 -22.27 -3.75
C GLY A 195 -8.78 -21.96 -3.46
N THR A 196 -7.83 -22.72 -4.02
CA THR A 196 -6.40 -22.55 -3.74
C THR A 196 -5.85 -21.19 -4.19
N SER A 197 -6.48 -20.56 -5.18
CA SER A 197 -6.10 -19.22 -5.67
C SER A 197 -6.74 -18.06 -4.88
N PHE A 198 -7.72 -18.34 -4.01
CA PHE A 198 -8.48 -17.30 -3.32
C PHE A 198 -7.59 -16.37 -2.46
N PRO A 199 -6.63 -16.86 -1.67
CA PRO A 199 -5.76 -15.98 -0.88
C PRO A 199 -4.95 -15.01 -1.74
N TYR A 200 -4.44 -15.48 -2.90
CA TYR A 200 -3.68 -14.62 -3.83
C TYR A 200 -4.57 -13.55 -4.45
N TYR A 201 -5.74 -13.96 -4.98
CA TYR A 201 -6.72 -13.02 -5.53
C TYR A 201 -7.15 -11.98 -4.49
N TYR A 202 -7.44 -12.42 -3.27
CA TYR A 202 -7.88 -11.53 -2.21
C TYR A 202 -6.76 -10.55 -1.79
N ARG A 203 -5.52 -11.04 -1.75
CA ARG A 203 -4.35 -10.21 -1.46
C ARG A 203 -4.12 -9.15 -2.53
N ASP A 204 -4.32 -9.47 -3.81
CA ASP A 204 -4.25 -8.50 -4.90
C ASP A 204 -5.37 -7.45 -4.80
N LEU A 205 -6.59 -7.88 -4.42
CA LEU A 205 -7.73 -7.00 -4.22
C LEU A 205 -7.52 -5.99 -3.07
N ALA A 206 -7.00 -6.47 -1.93
CA ALA A 206 -6.80 -5.68 -0.72
C ALA A 206 -5.44 -4.94 -0.68
N GLY A 207 -4.46 -5.37 -1.47
CA GLY A 207 -3.08 -4.86 -1.36
C GLY A 207 -2.79 -3.57 -2.09
N ILE A 208 -3.64 -3.16 -3.04
CA ILE A 208 -3.47 -1.92 -3.84
C ILE A 208 -2.10 -1.87 -4.56
N THR A 209 -1.48 -3.02 -4.80
CA THR A 209 -0.06 -3.08 -5.17
C THR A 209 0.24 -2.57 -6.56
N GLU A 210 -0.72 -2.68 -7.49
CA GLU A 210 -0.61 -2.05 -8.80
C GLU A 210 -0.55 -0.52 -8.68
N ALA A 211 -1.33 0.10 -7.79
CA ALA A 211 -1.25 1.54 -7.58
C ALA A 211 0.11 1.94 -7.01
N TYR A 212 0.64 1.21 -6.02
CA TYR A 212 1.98 1.46 -5.49
C TYR A 212 3.09 1.26 -6.53
N ALA A 213 2.95 0.29 -7.44
CA ALA A 213 3.87 0.16 -8.57
C ALA A 213 3.75 1.35 -9.55
N ILE A 214 2.52 1.78 -9.87
CA ILE A 214 2.22 2.90 -10.76
C ILE A 214 2.72 4.23 -10.19
N PHE A 215 2.67 4.41 -8.87
CA PHE A 215 3.21 5.59 -8.20
C PHE A 215 4.67 5.84 -8.55
N GLY A 216 5.44 4.81 -8.90
CA GLY A 216 6.82 4.94 -9.39
C GLY A 216 6.97 5.71 -10.71
N TYR A 217 5.89 5.89 -11.48
CA TYR A 217 5.95 6.35 -12.87
C TYR A 217 4.98 7.52 -13.19
N PRO A 218 5.10 8.68 -12.53
CA PRO A 218 4.28 9.85 -12.86
C PRO A 218 4.57 10.36 -14.27
N ALA A 219 3.56 10.85 -14.96
CA ALA A 219 3.64 11.29 -16.35
C ALA A 219 4.63 12.47 -16.56
N ALA A 220 4.82 13.31 -15.54
CA ALA A 220 5.77 14.41 -15.56
C ALA A 220 7.24 13.95 -15.71
N VAL A 221 7.56 12.72 -15.29
CA VAL A 221 8.91 12.14 -15.33
C VAL A 221 8.99 11.00 -16.34
N TYR A 222 7.91 10.22 -16.49
CA TYR A 222 7.85 9.01 -17.31
C TYR A 222 6.64 9.04 -18.26
N PRO A 223 6.64 9.90 -19.30
CA PRO A 223 5.49 10.05 -20.19
C PRO A 223 5.24 8.83 -21.11
N GLU A 224 6.26 8.01 -21.35
CA GLU A 224 6.21 6.91 -22.32
C GLU A 224 5.98 5.55 -21.63
N ILE A 225 4.71 5.22 -21.37
CA ILE A 225 4.34 4.04 -20.55
C ILE A 225 4.81 2.70 -21.09
N HIS A 226 5.00 2.59 -22.41
CA HIS A 226 5.43 1.36 -23.06
C HIS A 226 6.84 0.88 -22.63
N ASN A 227 7.63 1.75 -22.00
CA ASN A 227 8.97 1.41 -21.51
C ASN A 227 8.96 0.61 -20.20
N PHE A 228 7.85 0.62 -19.45
CA PHE A 228 7.81 0.02 -18.11
C PHE A 228 6.51 -0.74 -17.81
N LEU A 229 5.49 -0.65 -18.67
CA LEU A 229 4.17 -1.24 -18.42
C LEU A 229 4.23 -2.73 -18.06
N GLU A 230 5.08 -3.51 -18.74
CA GLU A 230 5.23 -4.95 -18.47
C GLU A 230 5.86 -5.25 -17.11
N ALA A 231 6.56 -4.29 -16.49
CA ALA A 231 7.17 -4.46 -15.17
C ALA A 231 6.18 -4.22 -14.01
N ILE A 232 5.07 -3.52 -14.25
CA ILE A 232 4.08 -3.18 -13.22
C ILE A 232 3.55 -4.44 -12.48
N PRO A 233 3.14 -5.52 -13.16
CA PRO A 233 2.66 -6.72 -12.46
C PRO A 233 3.73 -7.41 -11.61
N ASP A 234 4.99 -7.44 -12.09
CA ASP A 234 6.11 -8.03 -11.34
C ASP A 234 6.44 -7.20 -10.09
N MET A 235 6.38 -5.87 -10.20
CA MET A 235 6.53 -4.96 -9.07
C MET A 235 5.39 -5.12 -8.06
N ALA A 236 4.15 -5.20 -8.53
CA ALA A 236 2.98 -5.39 -7.68
C ALA A 236 3.06 -6.71 -6.88
N LEU A 237 3.50 -7.79 -7.52
CA LEU A 237 3.76 -9.07 -6.86
C LEU A 237 4.85 -8.95 -5.79
N PHE A 238 5.96 -8.28 -6.11
CA PHE A 238 7.04 -8.05 -5.16
C PHE A 238 6.55 -7.24 -3.95
N ILE A 239 5.82 -6.15 -4.17
CA ILE A 239 5.29 -5.28 -3.10
C ILE A 239 4.39 -6.09 -2.16
N ASN A 240 3.47 -6.91 -2.70
CA ASN A 240 2.57 -7.73 -1.90
C ASN A 240 3.35 -8.71 -1.01
N ILE A 241 4.24 -9.49 -1.62
CA ILE A 241 5.04 -10.50 -0.91
C ILE A 241 5.97 -9.83 0.11
N PHE A 242 6.61 -8.73 -0.28
CA PHE A 242 7.53 -8.02 0.60
C PHE A 242 6.79 -7.48 1.83
N ASN A 243 5.64 -6.84 1.64
CA ASN A 243 4.81 -6.33 2.73
C ASN A 243 4.41 -7.44 3.70
N ASP A 244 3.93 -8.59 3.21
CA ASP A 244 3.55 -9.73 4.05
C ASP A 244 4.73 -10.33 4.84
N VAL A 245 5.93 -10.26 4.29
CA VAL A 245 7.13 -10.78 4.97
C VAL A 245 7.60 -9.84 6.08
N VAL A 246 7.47 -8.52 5.88
CA VAL A 246 8.03 -7.50 6.81
C VAL A 246 7.05 -6.99 7.86
N SER A 247 5.73 -7.15 7.66
CA SER A 247 4.67 -6.75 8.60
C SER A 247 4.45 -7.78 9.71
#